data_AF-A0A8H2XQ85-F1
#
_entry.id   AF-A0A8H2XQ85-F1
#
_cell.length_a   1.000
_cell.length_b   1.000
_cell.length_c   1.000
_cell.angle_alpha   90.00
_cell.angle_beta   90.00
_cell.angle_gamma   90.00
#
_symmetry.space_group_name_H-M   'P 1'
#
loop_
_entity.id
_entity.type
_entity.pdbx_description
1 polymer ?
#
loop_
_entity_poly.entity_id
_entity_poly.type
_entity_poly.pdbx_seq_one_letter_code
_entity_poly.pdbx_strand_id
1 'polypeptide(L)'
;MMDQIMANFDRLVVLNGFKPVERQLTQYRQTMIDRLQSSSISRRIKLISFKLYEAIATGQDWRYQDIFATWVKQFEQELCATWSDSVVPQTLQTRLTEALEISYLKAILLSNENAYPFLRFMAPTFLHTVFSDPTLWPPNHQGTSIPLAQVISSARCEMGNFIIMDTLYSMAYSLPQFVDYDTSVPSLSHELYGYSWAPGCPTELLVALAEINQCREGQPTTTGRGWKEIEFSLLTWQPQPSPQLAEWESWMIVAWLAVQESWKHTLLVYVYLALCGAASDDPRIEYSIKQLLRIVDTVKKPSGATAGLHLFAQYFIAGVCARTESQRALVKEKLTNMSESRKWLVHGNIFVPVLQHLWTGAGAGGRPVRWADYVRSREQVLPVSSASA
;
A
#
# COMPACT_ATOMS: atom_id res chain seq x y z
N MET A 1 -26.09 -16.97 -7.12
CA MET A 1 -24.66 -16.60 -7.21
C MET A 1 -24.39 -15.21 -6.65
N MET A 2 -25.09 -14.16 -7.12
CA MET A 2 -24.93 -12.79 -6.58
C MET A 2 -25.23 -12.70 -5.08
N ASP A 3 -26.34 -13.27 -4.59
CA ASP A 3 -26.67 -13.21 -3.16
C ASP A 3 -25.62 -13.91 -2.28
N GLN A 4 -25.04 -15.00 -2.76
CA GLN A 4 -23.95 -15.71 -2.09
C GLN A 4 -22.66 -14.88 -2.06
N ILE A 5 -22.35 -14.18 -3.15
CA ILE A 5 -21.23 -13.23 -3.23
C ILE A 5 -21.42 -12.10 -2.22
N MET A 6 -22.62 -11.52 -2.14
CA MET A 6 -22.91 -10.42 -1.21
C MET A 6 -22.90 -10.87 0.25
N ALA A 7 -23.43 -12.05 0.56
CA ALA A 7 -23.36 -12.61 1.91
C ALA A 7 -21.91 -12.88 2.36
N ASN A 8 -21.05 -13.31 1.43
CA ASN A 8 -19.63 -13.46 1.70
C ASN A 8 -18.94 -12.11 1.87
N PHE A 9 -19.27 -11.11 1.06
CA PHE A 9 -18.74 -9.75 1.21
C PHE A 9 -18.98 -9.18 2.61
N ASP A 10 -20.21 -9.25 3.11
CA ASP A 10 -20.57 -8.74 4.44
C ASP A 10 -19.75 -9.44 5.56
N ARG A 11 -19.47 -10.74 5.40
CA ARG A 11 -18.60 -11.50 6.33
C ARG A 11 -17.14 -11.08 6.26
N LEU A 12 -16.64 -10.72 5.07
CA LEU A 12 -15.23 -10.37 4.87
C LEU A 12 -14.87 -8.96 5.31
N VAL A 13 -15.81 -8.02 5.23
CA VAL A 13 -15.60 -6.64 5.72
C VAL A 13 -15.24 -6.63 7.19
N VAL A 14 -15.83 -7.54 7.99
CA VAL A 14 -15.55 -7.73 9.41
C VAL A 14 -14.11 -8.20 9.67
N LEU A 15 -13.46 -8.80 8.67
CA LEU A 15 -12.08 -9.24 8.81
C LEU A 15 -11.08 -8.07 8.67
N ASN A 16 -11.45 -6.87 8.27
CA ASN A 16 -10.48 -5.76 8.16
C ASN A 16 -10.00 -5.28 9.54
N GLY A 17 -8.77 -4.74 9.59
CA GLY A 17 -8.19 -4.13 10.79
C GLY A 17 -9.04 -3.00 11.37
N PHE A 18 -9.66 -2.24 10.48
CA PHE A 18 -10.52 -1.10 10.79
C PHE A 18 -11.83 -1.21 9.99
N LYS A 19 -12.95 -0.81 10.59
CA LYS A 19 -14.28 -0.90 9.97
C LYS A 19 -14.58 0.36 9.15
N PRO A 20 -15.11 0.23 7.91
CA PRO A 20 -15.56 1.38 7.13
C PRO A 20 -16.83 2.02 7.72
N VAL A 21 -17.10 3.28 7.38
CA VAL A 21 -18.37 3.96 7.72
C VAL A 21 -19.53 3.32 6.94
N GLU A 22 -20.72 3.21 7.54
CA GLU A 22 -21.91 2.60 6.91
C GLU A 22 -22.21 3.16 5.50
N ARG A 23 -22.10 4.49 5.32
CA ARG A 23 -22.28 5.14 4.01
C ARG A 23 -21.28 4.64 2.96
N GLN A 24 -20.02 4.46 3.34
CA GLN A 24 -18.97 3.95 2.44
C GLN A 24 -19.20 2.48 2.12
N LEU A 25 -19.57 1.69 3.12
CA LEU A 25 -19.92 0.29 2.92
C LEU A 25 -21.07 0.16 1.92
N THR A 26 -22.10 1.00 2.05
CA THR A 26 -23.24 1.05 1.14
C THR A 26 -22.82 1.43 -0.29
N GLN A 27 -21.99 2.46 -0.45
CA GLN A 27 -21.47 2.87 -1.77
C GLN A 27 -20.60 1.79 -2.42
N TYR A 28 -19.71 1.17 -1.65
CA TYR A 28 -18.86 0.08 -2.12
C TYR A 28 -19.68 -1.15 -2.50
N ARG A 29 -20.73 -1.46 -1.72
CA ARG A 29 -21.69 -2.53 -2.02
C ARG A 29 -22.39 -2.31 -3.36
N GLN A 30 -22.91 -1.10 -3.58
CA GLN A 30 -23.58 -0.75 -4.85
C GLN A 30 -22.62 -0.86 -6.04
N THR A 31 -21.43 -0.26 -5.92
CA THR A 31 -20.39 -0.31 -6.95
C THR A 31 -19.96 -1.76 -7.25
N MET A 32 -19.94 -2.64 -6.25
CA MET A 32 -19.67 -4.06 -6.46
C MET A 32 -20.79 -4.74 -7.26
N ILE A 33 -22.06 -4.49 -6.91
CA ILE A 33 -23.21 -5.08 -7.59
C ILE A 33 -23.21 -4.69 -9.08
N ASP A 34 -23.06 -3.41 -9.38
CA ASP A 34 -23.07 -2.90 -10.77
C ASP A 34 -21.97 -3.56 -11.61
N ARG A 35 -20.78 -3.76 -11.03
CA ARG A 35 -19.64 -4.45 -11.68
C ARG A 35 -19.91 -5.93 -11.90
N LEU A 36 -20.46 -6.62 -10.89
CA LEU A 36 -20.79 -8.03 -10.99
C LEU A 36 -21.87 -8.30 -12.04
N GLN A 37 -22.75 -7.34 -12.31
CA GLN A 37 -23.74 -7.44 -13.39
C GLN A 37 -23.09 -7.24 -14.76
N SER A 38 -22.19 -6.26 -14.88
CA SER A 38 -21.62 -5.83 -16.17
C SER A 38 -20.41 -6.62 -16.66
N SER A 39 -19.62 -7.26 -15.79
CA SER A 39 -18.37 -7.92 -16.19
C SER A 39 -18.26 -9.39 -15.74
N SER A 40 -17.95 -10.28 -16.70
CA SER A 40 -17.71 -11.70 -16.44
C SER A 40 -16.39 -11.97 -15.71
N ILE A 41 -15.33 -11.22 -16.02
CA ILE A 41 -14.03 -11.36 -15.35
C ILE A 41 -14.13 -10.84 -13.91
N SER A 42 -14.83 -9.72 -13.67
CA SER A 42 -15.15 -9.23 -12.31
C SER A 42 -15.85 -10.30 -11.46
N ARG A 43 -16.85 -11.01 -12.04
CA ARG A 43 -17.53 -12.12 -11.34
C ARG A 43 -16.57 -13.25 -10.95
N ARG A 44 -15.66 -13.63 -11.84
CA ARG A 44 -14.65 -14.68 -11.59
C ARG A 44 -13.63 -14.24 -10.53
N ILE A 45 -13.06 -13.03 -10.67
CA ILE A 45 -12.15 -12.44 -9.69
C ILE A 45 -12.79 -12.47 -8.30
N LYS A 46 -14.01 -11.93 -8.15
CA LYS A 46 -14.70 -11.91 -6.86
C LYS A 46 -14.98 -13.28 -6.29
N LEU A 47 -15.45 -14.23 -7.11
CA LEU A 47 -15.67 -15.61 -6.67
C LEU A 47 -14.38 -16.21 -6.07
N ILE A 48 -13.25 -16.02 -6.76
CA ILE A 48 -11.95 -16.50 -6.27
C ILE A 48 -11.50 -15.75 -5.03
N SER A 49 -11.66 -14.43 -4.96
CA SER A 49 -11.38 -13.66 -3.75
C SER A 49 -12.14 -14.23 -2.56
N PHE A 50 -13.46 -14.43 -2.67
CA PHE A 50 -14.26 -14.98 -1.56
C PHE A 50 -13.84 -16.39 -1.16
N LYS A 51 -13.56 -17.26 -2.14
CA LYS A 51 -13.09 -18.63 -1.86
C LYS A 51 -11.73 -18.65 -1.19
N LEU A 52 -10.83 -17.77 -1.61
CA LEU A 52 -9.53 -17.59 -0.99
C LEU A 52 -9.70 -17.13 0.46
N TYR A 53 -10.51 -16.10 0.73
CA TYR A 53 -10.76 -15.66 2.10
C TYR A 53 -11.46 -16.70 2.97
N GLU A 54 -12.39 -17.48 2.43
CA GLU A 54 -13.02 -18.61 3.12
C GLU A 54 -11.97 -19.67 3.51
N ALA A 55 -11.07 -20.01 2.58
CA ALA A 55 -9.97 -20.92 2.84
C ALA A 55 -8.99 -20.37 3.90
N ILE A 56 -8.72 -19.06 3.87
CA ILE A 56 -7.89 -18.37 4.88
C ILE A 56 -8.56 -18.43 6.26
N ALA A 57 -9.85 -18.11 6.34
CA ALA A 57 -10.59 -18.10 7.60
C ALA A 57 -10.70 -19.50 8.23
N THR A 58 -10.67 -20.55 7.41
CA THR A 58 -10.70 -21.96 7.85
C THR A 58 -9.31 -22.60 8.00
N GLY A 59 -8.24 -21.86 7.72
CA GLY A 59 -6.85 -22.36 7.77
C GLY A 59 -6.52 -23.41 6.69
N GLN A 60 -7.27 -23.44 5.59
CA GLN A 60 -7.13 -24.39 4.48
C GLN A 60 -6.52 -23.77 3.22
N ASP A 61 -6.12 -22.50 3.26
CA ASP A 61 -5.62 -21.76 2.09
C ASP A 61 -4.43 -22.41 1.39
N TRP A 62 -3.51 -23.03 2.15
CA TRP A 62 -2.35 -23.74 1.60
C TRP A 62 -2.73 -24.85 0.61
N ARG A 63 -3.93 -25.46 0.76
CA ARG A 63 -4.42 -26.52 -0.14
C ARG A 63 -4.79 -26.00 -1.52
N TYR A 64 -5.12 -24.71 -1.61
CA TYR A 64 -5.66 -24.09 -2.81
C TYR A 64 -4.73 -23.01 -3.37
N GLN A 65 -3.60 -22.73 -2.72
CA GLN A 65 -2.70 -21.65 -3.07
C GLN A 65 -2.23 -21.74 -4.53
N ASP A 66 -1.74 -22.90 -4.97
CA ASP A 66 -1.25 -23.09 -6.34
C ASP A 66 -2.36 -22.98 -7.39
N ILE A 67 -3.55 -23.48 -7.06
CA ILE A 67 -4.73 -23.42 -7.94
C ILE A 67 -5.19 -21.97 -8.10
N PHE A 68 -5.31 -21.24 -6.99
CA PHE A 68 -5.69 -19.82 -7.02
C PHE A 68 -4.62 -18.97 -7.70
N ALA A 69 -3.33 -19.22 -7.48
CA ALA A 69 -2.24 -18.52 -8.18
C ALA A 69 -2.32 -18.76 -9.71
N THR A 70 -2.61 -19.99 -10.12
CA THR A 70 -2.81 -20.33 -11.54
C THR A 70 -3.99 -19.57 -12.14
N TRP A 71 -5.14 -19.53 -11.47
CA TRP A 71 -6.31 -18.80 -11.95
C TRP A 71 -6.08 -17.29 -12.00
N VAL A 72 -5.45 -16.71 -10.99
CA VAL A 72 -5.13 -15.28 -10.97
C VAL A 72 -4.19 -14.91 -12.11
N LYS A 73 -3.18 -15.75 -12.40
CA LYS A 73 -2.32 -15.58 -13.58
C LYS A 73 -3.09 -15.67 -14.90
N GLN A 74 -4.05 -16.58 -15.00
CA GLN A 74 -4.92 -16.67 -16.19
C GLN A 74 -5.80 -15.42 -16.34
N PHE A 75 -6.36 -14.89 -15.26
CA PHE A 75 -7.14 -13.65 -15.30
C PHE A 75 -6.29 -12.45 -15.73
N GLU A 76 -5.06 -12.35 -15.22
CA GLU A 76 -4.09 -11.34 -15.66
C GLU A 76 -3.82 -11.45 -17.18
N GLN A 77 -3.55 -12.66 -17.68
CA GLN A 77 -3.29 -12.89 -19.10
C GLN A 77 -4.50 -12.54 -19.99
N GLU A 78 -5.71 -12.94 -19.60
CA GLU A 78 -6.95 -12.62 -20.30
C GLU A 78 -7.22 -11.10 -20.30
N LEU A 79 -7.01 -10.45 -19.15
CA LEU A 79 -7.18 -9.01 -19.02
C LEU A 79 -6.17 -8.24 -19.87
N CYS A 80 -4.90 -8.63 -19.83
CA CYS A 80 -3.84 -8.02 -20.64
C CYS A 80 -4.08 -8.25 -22.15
N ALA A 81 -4.49 -9.45 -22.56
CA ALA A 81 -4.75 -9.76 -23.97
C ALA A 81 -5.87 -8.90 -24.55
N THR A 82 -6.91 -8.64 -23.75
CA THR A 82 -8.04 -7.82 -24.19
C THR A 82 -7.76 -6.32 -24.03
N TRP A 83 -6.70 -5.92 -23.29
CA TRP A 83 -6.45 -4.53 -22.88
C TRP A 83 -6.34 -3.55 -24.05
N SER A 84 -5.70 -3.97 -25.14
CA SER A 84 -5.49 -3.15 -26.35
C SER A 84 -6.73 -3.00 -27.23
N ASP A 85 -7.74 -3.88 -27.08
CA ASP A 85 -8.91 -3.91 -27.98
C ASP A 85 -10.02 -2.93 -27.60
N SER A 86 -9.93 -2.24 -26.46
CA SER A 86 -10.99 -1.32 -26.01
C SER A 86 -10.69 0.14 -26.29
N VAL A 87 -11.50 0.72 -27.18
CA VAL A 87 -11.53 2.15 -27.46
C VAL A 87 -12.55 2.88 -26.56
N VAL A 88 -13.37 2.14 -25.79
CA VAL A 88 -14.47 2.70 -24.98
C VAL A 88 -13.97 3.08 -23.57
N PRO A 89 -14.09 4.36 -23.16
CA PRO A 89 -13.60 4.85 -21.86
C PRO A 89 -14.17 4.11 -20.63
N GLN A 90 -15.46 3.77 -20.64
CA GLN A 90 -16.09 3.03 -19.53
C GLN A 90 -15.48 1.63 -19.36
N THR A 91 -15.17 0.95 -20.47
CA THR A 91 -14.53 -0.37 -20.45
C THR A 91 -13.12 -0.29 -19.87
N LEU A 92 -12.39 0.79 -20.13
CA LEU A 92 -11.05 1.02 -19.56
C LEU A 92 -11.09 1.23 -18.04
N GLN A 93 -12.11 1.93 -17.52
CA GLN A 93 -12.27 2.10 -16.07
C GLN A 93 -12.58 0.78 -15.36
N THR A 94 -13.46 -0.04 -15.93
CA THR A 94 -13.76 -1.38 -15.41
C THR A 94 -12.49 -2.24 -15.38
N ARG A 95 -11.69 -2.20 -16.46
CA ARG A 95 -10.44 -2.95 -16.56
C ARG A 95 -9.38 -2.54 -15.56
N LEU A 96 -9.20 -1.24 -15.32
CA LEU A 96 -8.28 -0.75 -14.29
C LEU A 96 -8.67 -1.29 -12.92
N THR A 97 -9.96 -1.27 -12.61
CA THR A 97 -10.47 -1.81 -11.35
C THR A 97 -10.19 -3.31 -11.23
N GLU A 98 -10.43 -4.07 -12.29
CA GLU A 98 -10.14 -5.51 -12.34
C GLU A 98 -8.64 -5.81 -12.18
N ALA A 99 -7.79 -5.02 -12.81
CA ALA A 99 -6.34 -5.14 -12.72
C ALA A 99 -5.83 -4.85 -11.30
N LEU A 100 -6.38 -3.84 -10.64
CA LEU A 100 -6.06 -3.53 -9.23
C LEU A 100 -6.52 -4.65 -8.29
N GLU A 101 -7.68 -5.24 -8.54
CA GLU A 101 -8.14 -6.41 -7.76
C GLU A 101 -7.27 -7.65 -7.99
N ILE A 102 -6.82 -7.89 -9.22
CA ILE A 102 -5.85 -8.94 -9.54
C ILE A 102 -4.52 -8.67 -8.82
N SER A 103 -4.04 -7.43 -8.80
CA SER A 103 -2.82 -7.05 -8.08
C SER A 103 -2.92 -7.37 -6.59
N TYR A 104 -4.07 -7.08 -5.99
CA TYR A 104 -4.35 -7.39 -4.59
C TYR A 104 -4.42 -8.91 -4.34
N LEU A 105 -5.05 -9.68 -5.24
CA LEU A 105 -5.06 -11.15 -5.17
C LEU A 105 -3.66 -11.75 -5.29
N LYS A 106 -2.82 -11.23 -6.19
CA LYS A 106 -1.42 -11.65 -6.32
C LYS A 106 -0.65 -11.41 -5.02
N ALA A 107 -0.89 -10.27 -4.35
CA ALA A 107 -0.30 -9.97 -3.06
C ALA A 107 -0.74 -10.93 -1.95
N ILE A 108 -2.02 -11.33 -1.93
CA ILE A 108 -2.52 -12.36 -0.99
C ILE A 108 -1.86 -13.72 -1.25
N LEU A 109 -1.67 -14.09 -2.52
CA LEU A 109 -1.19 -15.42 -2.93
C LEU A 109 0.32 -15.57 -3.00
N LEU A 110 1.08 -14.51 -2.71
CA LEU A 110 2.54 -14.44 -2.84
C LEU A 110 3.06 -14.56 -4.28
N SER A 111 2.21 -14.32 -5.28
CA SER A 111 2.56 -14.43 -6.70
C SER A 111 2.94 -13.05 -7.28
N ASN A 112 3.87 -12.36 -6.60
CA ASN A 112 4.17 -10.95 -6.85
C ASN A 112 5.44 -10.70 -7.68
N GLU A 113 6.00 -11.72 -8.32
CA GLU A 113 7.22 -11.61 -9.14
C GLU A 113 7.12 -10.50 -10.21
N ASN A 114 5.90 -10.20 -10.68
CA ASN A 114 5.62 -9.13 -11.65
C ASN A 114 4.72 -8.01 -11.10
N ALA A 115 4.63 -7.80 -9.79
CA ALA A 115 3.73 -6.80 -9.22
C ALA A 115 4.10 -5.36 -9.63
N TYR A 116 5.40 -5.03 -9.61
CA TYR A 116 5.88 -3.71 -10.05
C TYR A 116 5.67 -3.46 -11.57
N PRO A 117 6.09 -4.37 -12.48
CA PRO A 117 5.77 -4.24 -13.90
C PRO A 117 4.27 -4.15 -14.20
N PHE A 118 3.43 -4.88 -13.47
CA PHE A 118 1.99 -4.85 -13.66
C PHE A 118 1.38 -3.52 -13.20
N LEU A 119 1.89 -2.92 -12.11
CA LEU A 119 1.51 -1.56 -11.73
C LEU A 119 1.91 -0.54 -12.80
N ARG A 120 3.12 -0.66 -13.35
CA ARG A 120 3.59 0.19 -14.46
C ARG A 120 2.67 0.09 -15.67
N PHE A 121 2.23 -1.12 -16.01
CA PHE A 121 1.30 -1.37 -17.10
C PHE A 121 -0.07 -0.68 -16.89
N MET A 122 -0.55 -0.60 -15.65
CA MET A 122 -1.82 0.06 -15.32
C MET A 122 -1.74 1.60 -15.33
N ALA A 123 -0.55 2.19 -15.20
CA ALA A 123 -0.38 3.64 -15.00
C ALA A 123 -1.02 4.52 -16.09
N PRO A 124 -0.92 4.21 -17.41
CA PRO A 124 -1.56 5.03 -18.44
C PRO A 124 -3.10 5.05 -18.31
N THR A 125 -3.71 3.91 -17.99
CA THR A 125 -5.16 3.82 -17.79
C THR A 125 -5.60 4.53 -16.53
N PHE A 126 -4.78 4.50 -15.47
CA PHE A 126 -5.00 5.29 -14.26
C PHE A 126 -5.04 6.79 -14.59
N LEU A 127 -4.02 7.30 -15.28
CA LEU A 127 -3.95 8.70 -15.70
C LEU A 127 -5.17 9.10 -16.54
N HIS A 128 -5.48 8.30 -17.58
CA HIS A 128 -6.65 8.54 -18.42
C HIS A 128 -7.95 8.59 -17.61
N THR A 129 -8.11 7.69 -16.64
CA THR A 129 -9.30 7.65 -15.79
C THR A 129 -9.43 8.89 -14.92
N VAL A 130 -8.33 9.34 -14.31
CA VAL A 130 -8.33 10.56 -13.48
C VAL A 130 -8.65 11.79 -14.34
N PHE A 131 -7.98 11.98 -15.47
CA PHE A 131 -8.21 13.13 -16.34
C PHE A 131 -9.61 13.16 -16.98
N SER A 132 -10.27 12.01 -17.12
CA SER A 132 -11.62 11.91 -17.69
C SER A 132 -12.74 12.11 -16.67
N ASP A 133 -12.43 12.12 -15.37
CA ASP A 133 -13.42 12.18 -14.30
C ASP A 133 -13.33 13.52 -13.54
N PRO A 134 -14.28 14.45 -13.71
CA PRO A 134 -14.22 15.76 -13.09
C PRO A 134 -14.31 15.73 -11.55
N THR A 135 -14.70 14.59 -10.95
CA THR A 135 -14.69 14.40 -9.49
C THR A 135 -13.29 14.08 -8.95
N LEU A 136 -12.42 13.55 -9.81
CA LEU A 136 -11.01 13.25 -9.51
C LEU A 136 -10.08 14.37 -9.99
N TRP A 137 -10.41 14.99 -11.13
CA TRP A 137 -9.67 16.08 -11.75
C TRP A 137 -10.57 17.32 -11.92
N PRO A 138 -10.61 18.22 -10.91
CA PRO A 138 -11.48 19.39 -10.95
C PRO A 138 -11.15 20.32 -12.14
N PRO A 139 -12.13 20.95 -12.79
CA PRO A 139 -11.90 21.84 -13.93
C PRO A 139 -10.97 23.02 -13.66
N ASN A 140 -10.83 23.42 -12.39
CA ASN A 140 -10.00 24.54 -11.94
C ASN A 140 -8.58 24.11 -11.54
N HIS A 141 -8.24 22.82 -11.65
CA HIS A 141 -6.92 22.31 -11.31
C HIS A 141 -5.89 22.82 -12.34
N GLN A 142 -4.88 23.53 -11.86
CA GLN A 142 -3.81 24.07 -12.71
C GLN A 142 -2.59 23.16 -12.63
N GLY A 143 -2.27 22.46 -13.72
CA GLY A 143 -1.09 21.61 -13.81
C GLY A 143 -1.38 20.28 -14.51
N THR A 144 -0.35 19.43 -14.60
CA THR A 144 -0.47 18.06 -15.12
C THR A 144 -0.34 16.99 -14.03
N SER A 145 0.00 17.40 -12.81
CA SER A 145 0.21 16.52 -11.66
C SER A 145 -1.12 16.16 -10.99
N ILE A 146 -1.28 14.89 -10.63
CA ILE A 146 -2.52 14.31 -10.10
C ILE A 146 -2.79 14.81 -8.67
N PRO A 147 -3.96 15.41 -8.36
CA PRO A 147 -4.30 15.89 -7.02
C PRO A 147 -4.45 14.72 -6.06
N LEU A 148 -3.35 14.37 -5.37
CA LEU A 148 -3.23 13.12 -4.62
C LEU A 148 -4.29 13.03 -3.52
N ALA A 149 -4.44 14.11 -2.75
CA ALA A 149 -5.36 14.14 -1.62
C ALA A 149 -6.83 14.01 -2.09
N GLN A 150 -7.18 14.66 -3.20
CA GLN A 150 -8.52 14.55 -3.82
C GLN A 150 -8.82 13.12 -4.28
N VAL A 151 -7.88 12.47 -4.96
CA VAL A 151 -8.10 11.12 -5.50
C VAL A 151 -8.21 10.09 -4.38
N ILE A 152 -7.36 10.16 -3.35
CA ILE A 152 -7.42 9.26 -2.17
C ILE A 152 -8.73 9.42 -1.41
N SER A 153 -9.23 10.65 -1.31
CA SER A 153 -10.48 10.98 -0.62
C SER A 153 -11.74 10.67 -1.43
N SER A 154 -11.60 10.32 -2.71
CA SER A 154 -12.74 10.01 -3.57
C SER A 154 -13.45 8.71 -3.15
N ALA A 155 -14.70 8.54 -3.60
CA ALA A 155 -15.43 7.29 -3.42
C ALA A 155 -14.81 6.11 -4.22
N ARG A 156 -13.85 6.39 -5.10
CA ARG A 156 -13.15 5.42 -5.96
C ARG A 156 -11.93 4.85 -5.25
N CYS A 157 -12.21 4.01 -4.26
CA CYS A 157 -11.21 3.33 -3.43
C CYS A 157 -10.06 2.66 -4.22
N GLU A 158 -10.34 2.15 -5.41
CA GLU A 158 -9.37 1.54 -6.29
C GLU A 158 -8.30 2.55 -6.75
N MET A 159 -8.67 3.81 -6.95
CA MET A 159 -7.71 4.86 -7.33
C MET A 159 -6.77 5.18 -6.18
N GLY A 160 -7.29 5.22 -4.95
CA GLY A 160 -6.46 5.34 -3.74
C GLY A 160 -5.46 4.18 -3.63
N ASN A 161 -5.88 2.94 -3.89
CA ASN A 161 -4.96 1.79 -3.90
C ASN A 161 -3.83 1.93 -4.90
N PHE A 162 -4.11 2.43 -6.11
CA PHE A 162 -3.07 2.68 -7.09
C PHE A 162 -2.01 3.64 -6.53
N ILE A 163 -2.44 4.78 -5.96
CA ILE A 163 -1.52 5.78 -5.38
C ILE A 163 -0.68 5.20 -4.25
N ILE A 164 -1.30 4.43 -3.36
CA ILE A 164 -0.61 3.81 -2.24
C ILE A 164 0.41 2.78 -2.72
N MET A 165 0.05 1.96 -3.71
CA MET A 165 1.00 1.03 -4.31
C MET A 165 2.14 1.76 -5.01
N ASP A 166 1.87 2.79 -5.81
CA ASP A 166 2.89 3.55 -6.52
C ASP A 166 3.89 4.23 -5.56
N THR A 167 3.38 4.91 -4.52
CA THR A 167 4.20 5.54 -3.48
C THR A 167 5.04 4.53 -2.67
N LEU A 168 4.44 3.40 -2.26
CA LEU A 168 5.13 2.34 -1.53
C LEU A 168 6.17 1.62 -2.39
N TYR A 169 5.85 1.32 -3.64
CA TYR A 169 6.80 0.70 -4.56
C TYR A 169 7.92 1.66 -4.94
N SER A 170 7.64 2.95 -5.11
CA SER A 170 8.69 3.95 -5.31
C SER A 170 9.68 3.96 -4.14
N MET A 171 9.19 3.95 -2.90
CA MET A 171 10.03 3.82 -1.70
C MET A 171 10.80 2.49 -1.69
N ALA A 172 10.10 1.36 -1.84
CA ALA A 172 10.69 0.04 -1.66
C ALA A 172 11.63 -0.35 -2.81
N TYR A 173 11.29 -0.07 -4.06
CA TYR A 173 12.22 -0.26 -5.18
C TYR A 173 13.26 0.85 -5.27
N SER A 174 13.12 1.96 -4.54
CA SER A 174 13.94 3.16 -4.72
C SER A 174 13.98 3.62 -6.19
N LEU A 175 12.81 3.67 -6.83
CA LEU A 175 12.60 4.05 -8.23
C LEU A 175 11.60 5.21 -8.32
N PRO A 176 11.59 5.96 -9.44
CA PRO A 176 10.55 6.93 -9.74
C PRO A 176 9.13 6.43 -9.53
N GLN A 177 8.30 7.29 -8.98
CA GLN A 177 6.85 7.13 -9.04
C GLN A 177 6.42 7.09 -10.51
N PHE A 178 5.39 6.29 -10.83
CA PHE A 178 4.87 6.25 -12.20
C PHE A 178 4.05 7.49 -12.54
N VAL A 179 3.50 8.15 -11.51
CA VAL A 179 2.63 9.30 -11.64
C VAL A 179 3.25 10.49 -10.91
N ASP A 180 3.17 11.65 -11.55
CA ASP A 180 3.49 12.91 -10.89
C ASP A 180 2.29 13.36 -10.05
N TYR A 181 2.52 13.53 -8.75
CA TYR A 181 1.48 13.85 -7.78
C TYR A 181 1.58 15.31 -7.33
N ASP A 182 0.44 16.01 -7.41
CA ASP A 182 0.26 17.25 -6.66
C ASP A 182 0.00 16.90 -5.20
N THR A 183 0.96 17.29 -4.35
CA THR A 183 0.97 17.07 -2.91
C THR A 183 0.40 18.25 -2.12
N SER A 184 -0.12 19.27 -2.80
CA SER A 184 -0.90 20.32 -2.15
C SER A 184 -2.14 19.68 -1.52
N VAL A 185 -2.31 19.91 -0.22
CA VAL A 185 -3.46 19.41 0.52
C VAL A 185 -4.47 20.55 0.58
N PRO A 186 -5.61 20.47 -0.14
CA PRO A 186 -6.69 21.41 0.09
C PRO A 186 -7.12 21.32 1.55
N SER A 187 -7.84 22.32 2.06
CA SER A 187 -8.59 22.18 3.31
C SER A 187 -9.68 21.12 3.13
N LEU A 188 -9.30 19.84 3.18
CA LEU A 188 -10.20 18.71 3.05
C LEU A 188 -11.06 18.67 4.30
N SER A 189 -12.37 18.52 4.13
CA SER A 189 -13.26 18.28 5.25
C SER A 189 -12.87 16.97 5.93
N HIS A 190 -12.97 16.92 7.26
CA HIS A 190 -12.76 15.69 8.04
C HIS A 190 -13.68 14.52 7.61
N GLU A 191 -14.67 14.78 6.75
CA GLU A 191 -15.58 13.77 6.21
C GLU A 191 -14.98 12.96 5.03
N LEU A 192 -13.86 13.42 4.46
CA LEU A 192 -13.23 12.86 3.26
C LEU A 192 -12.11 11.84 3.54
N TYR A 193 -11.90 11.44 4.80
CA TYR A 193 -10.95 10.38 5.19
C TYR A 193 -11.45 8.97 4.81
N GLY A 194 -12.22 8.83 3.73
CA GLY A 194 -13.10 7.70 3.51
C GLY A 194 -12.45 6.38 3.11
N TYR A 195 -11.15 6.39 2.81
CA TYR A 195 -10.42 5.19 2.40
C TYR A 195 -9.19 4.85 3.26
N SER A 196 -8.80 5.70 4.22
CA SER A 196 -7.58 5.51 5.04
C SER A 196 -7.61 4.25 5.93
N TRP A 197 -8.81 3.70 6.17
CA TRP A 197 -9.02 2.49 6.96
C TRP A 197 -8.45 1.22 6.31
N ALA A 198 -8.44 1.13 4.97
CA ALA A 198 -8.00 -0.06 4.25
C ALA A 198 -6.46 -0.24 4.23
N PRO A 199 -5.66 0.79 3.86
CA PRO A 199 -4.20 0.73 3.92
C PRO A 199 -3.63 1.11 5.30
N GLY A 200 -4.47 1.57 6.24
CA GLY A 200 -4.03 1.98 7.57
C GLY A 200 -3.05 3.16 7.58
N CYS A 201 -3.08 4.03 6.57
CA CYS A 201 -2.20 5.20 6.50
C CYS A 201 -3.04 6.48 6.39
N PRO A 202 -2.84 7.48 7.27
CA PRO A 202 -3.43 8.81 7.10
C PRO A 202 -3.02 9.44 5.77
N THR A 203 -3.94 10.19 5.16
CA THR A 203 -3.70 10.88 3.90
C THR A 203 -2.49 11.81 3.97
N GLU A 204 -2.32 12.53 5.09
CA GLU A 204 -1.21 13.47 5.31
C GLU A 204 0.16 12.77 5.32
N LEU A 205 0.21 11.54 5.86
CA LEU A 205 1.44 10.75 5.87
C LEU A 205 1.71 10.12 4.49
N LEU A 206 0.68 9.79 3.71
CA LEU A 206 0.84 9.40 2.30
C LEU A 206 1.33 10.57 1.43
N VAL A 207 0.81 11.78 1.66
CA VAL A 207 1.30 13.01 1.02
C VAL A 207 2.79 13.19 1.32
N ALA A 208 3.18 13.09 2.60
CA ALA A 208 4.58 13.19 2.99
C ALA A 208 5.44 12.10 2.33
N LEU A 209 4.96 10.86 2.22
CA LEU A 209 5.66 9.79 1.51
C LEU A 209 5.90 10.14 0.03
N ALA A 210 4.89 10.66 -0.67
CA ALA A 210 5.01 11.10 -2.05
C ALA A 210 6.04 12.23 -2.19
N GLU A 211 6.02 13.24 -1.31
CA GLU A 211 7.01 14.32 -1.32
C GLU A 211 8.43 13.82 -1.06
N ILE A 212 8.62 12.86 -0.14
CA ILE A 212 9.94 12.27 0.11
C ILE A 212 10.46 11.55 -1.15
N ASN A 213 9.59 10.84 -1.87
CA ASN A 213 9.96 10.20 -3.14
C ASN A 213 10.38 11.24 -4.20
N GLN A 214 9.60 12.33 -4.37
CA GLN A 214 9.93 13.43 -5.28
C GLN A 214 11.27 14.09 -4.92
N CYS A 215 11.49 14.43 -3.63
CA CYS A 215 12.74 15.01 -3.16
C CYS A 215 13.95 14.10 -3.43
N ARG A 216 13.80 12.78 -3.21
CA ARG A 216 14.86 11.80 -3.44
C ARG A 216 15.29 11.77 -4.91
N GLU A 217 14.38 12.06 -5.83
CA GLU A 217 14.63 12.13 -7.27
C GLU A 217 15.19 13.49 -7.73
N GLY A 218 15.38 14.44 -6.82
CA GLY A 218 15.78 15.80 -7.16
C GLY A 218 14.70 16.58 -7.89
N GLN A 219 13.45 16.08 -7.89
CA GLN A 219 12.31 16.81 -8.42
C GLN A 219 11.83 17.85 -7.40
N PRO A 220 11.43 19.05 -7.85
CA PRO A 220 10.78 19.99 -6.98
C PRO A 220 9.43 19.41 -6.52
N THR A 221 9.16 19.43 -5.23
CA THR A 221 7.82 19.13 -4.72
C THR A 221 6.85 20.22 -5.17
N THR A 222 5.58 19.89 -5.37
CA THR A 222 4.57 20.90 -5.77
C THR A 222 4.44 22.03 -4.75
N THR A 223 4.70 21.72 -3.48
CA THR A 223 4.70 22.67 -2.37
C THR A 223 6.01 23.45 -2.23
N GLY A 224 7.06 23.09 -2.98
CA GLY A 224 8.41 23.64 -2.84
C GLY A 224 9.11 23.29 -1.53
N ARG A 225 8.52 22.41 -0.71
CA ARG A 225 9.09 21.95 0.55
C ARG A 225 10.35 21.10 0.31
N GLY A 226 11.41 21.43 1.04
CA GLY A 226 12.59 20.59 1.16
C GLY A 226 12.44 19.57 2.30
N TRP A 227 13.50 18.77 2.49
CA TRP A 227 13.49 17.70 3.50
C TRP A 227 13.33 18.21 4.93
N LYS A 228 13.77 19.45 5.24
CA LYS A 228 13.65 20.05 6.58
C LYS A 228 12.21 20.44 6.89
N GLU A 229 11.50 20.98 5.92
CA GLU A 229 10.08 21.34 6.05
C GLU A 229 9.23 20.07 6.19
N ILE A 230 9.57 19.00 5.46
CA ILE A 230 8.94 17.68 5.61
C ILE A 230 9.23 17.11 7.00
N GLU A 231 10.49 17.10 7.45
CA GLU A 231 10.88 16.64 8.79
C GLU A 231 10.11 17.39 9.88
N PHE A 232 10.07 18.72 9.82
CA PHE A 232 9.35 19.54 10.78
C PHE A 232 7.85 19.23 10.80
N SER A 233 7.24 19.03 9.63
CA SER A 233 5.84 18.64 9.51
C SER A 233 5.59 17.27 10.16
N LEU A 234 6.46 16.30 9.94
CA LEU A 234 6.37 14.98 10.58
C LEU A 234 6.56 15.05 12.09
N LEU A 235 7.52 15.83 12.59
CA LEU A 235 7.79 15.97 14.03
C LEU A 235 6.64 16.65 14.80
N THR A 236 5.96 17.60 14.17
CA THR A 236 4.82 18.32 14.77
C THR A 236 3.48 17.60 14.56
N TRP A 237 3.44 16.62 13.66
CA TRP A 237 2.25 15.82 13.40
C TRP A 237 1.88 14.97 14.62
N GLN A 238 0.58 14.96 14.94
CA GLN A 238 0.01 14.21 16.04
C GLN A 238 -1.03 13.21 15.53
N PRO A 239 -0.98 11.93 15.98
CA PRO A 239 -2.02 10.96 15.69
C PRO A 239 -3.39 11.50 16.05
N GLN A 240 -4.32 11.45 15.11
CA GLN A 240 -5.69 11.90 15.33
C GLN A 240 -6.62 10.69 15.44
N PRO A 241 -7.59 10.72 16.37
CA PRO A 241 -8.67 9.74 16.33
C PRO A 241 -9.44 9.90 15.02
N SER A 242 -9.89 8.77 14.47
CA SER A 242 -10.76 8.81 13.31
C SER A 242 -12.13 9.41 13.68
N PRO A 243 -12.82 10.16 12.79
CA PRO A 243 -14.23 10.52 12.99
C PRO A 243 -15.15 9.31 13.27
N GLN A 244 -14.66 8.09 12.99
CA GLN A 244 -15.32 6.79 13.17
C GLN A 244 -15.31 6.24 14.61
N LEU A 245 -14.90 7.04 15.61
CA LEU A 245 -14.77 6.62 17.02
C LEU A 245 -15.99 5.89 17.59
N ALA A 246 -17.22 6.26 17.18
CA ALA A 246 -18.45 5.72 17.78
C ALA A 246 -18.71 4.23 17.45
N GLU A 247 -18.16 3.71 16.36
CA GLU A 247 -18.40 2.34 15.88
C GLU A 247 -17.24 1.37 16.18
N TRP A 248 -16.13 1.91 16.70
CA TRP A 248 -14.90 1.17 16.91
C TRP A 248 -14.76 0.71 18.36
N GLU A 249 -14.29 -0.52 18.53
CA GLU A 249 -13.93 -1.04 19.85
C GLU A 249 -12.66 -0.33 20.36
N SER A 250 -12.49 -0.22 21.67
CA SER A 250 -11.36 0.50 22.27
C SER A 250 -9.99 0.03 21.76
N TRP A 251 -9.83 -1.27 21.51
CA TRP A 251 -8.59 -1.82 20.97
C TRP A 251 -8.30 -1.34 19.53
N MET A 252 -9.34 -1.13 18.71
CA MET A 252 -9.20 -0.60 17.34
C MET A 252 -8.72 0.84 17.37
N ILE A 253 -9.23 1.64 18.30
CA ILE A 253 -8.80 3.04 18.48
C ILE A 253 -7.32 3.10 18.87
N VAL A 254 -6.91 2.27 19.83
CA VAL A 254 -5.50 2.16 20.24
C VAL A 254 -4.62 1.69 19.07
N ALA A 255 -5.06 0.66 18.34
CA ALA A 255 -4.35 0.16 17.17
C ALA A 255 -4.21 1.23 16.08
N TRP A 256 -5.25 2.04 15.84
CA TRP A 256 -5.23 3.13 14.86
C TRP A 256 -4.21 4.20 15.22
N LEU A 257 -4.19 4.68 16.47
CA LEU A 257 -3.22 5.66 16.94
C LEU A 257 -1.79 5.12 16.90
N ALA A 258 -1.61 3.85 17.24
CA ALA A 258 -0.32 3.19 17.16
C ALA A 258 0.17 3.05 15.71
N VAL A 259 -0.69 2.61 14.78
CA VAL A 259 -0.34 2.52 13.36
C VAL A 259 0.04 3.90 12.81
N GLN A 260 -0.69 4.94 13.16
CA GLN A 260 -0.39 6.32 12.83
C GLN A 260 1.00 6.77 13.32
N GLU A 261 1.29 6.56 14.60
CA GLU A 261 2.59 6.90 15.18
C GLU A 261 3.73 6.09 14.56
N SER A 262 3.46 4.83 14.20
CA SER A 262 4.42 3.96 13.50
C SER A 262 4.76 4.50 12.10
N TRP A 263 3.78 5.05 11.39
CA TRP A 263 3.98 5.70 10.09
C TRP A 263 4.85 6.95 10.24
N LYS A 264 4.58 7.80 11.23
CA LYS A 264 5.43 8.97 11.52
C LYS A 264 6.90 8.58 11.70
N HIS A 265 7.19 7.59 12.53
CA HIS A 265 8.57 7.11 12.72
C HIS A 265 9.17 6.48 11.46
N THR A 266 8.37 5.74 10.69
CA THR A 266 8.78 5.15 9.41
C THR A 266 9.24 6.23 8.44
N LEU A 267 8.45 7.31 8.29
CA LEU A 267 8.77 8.41 7.38
C LEU A 267 9.94 9.26 7.86
N LEU A 268 10.08 9.50 9.18
CA LEU A 268 11.25 10.18 9.74
C LEU A 268 12.54 9.41 9.42
N VAL A 269 12.56 8.10 9.65
CA VAL A 269 13.70 7.26 9.27
C VAL A 269 13.97 7.37 7.77
N TYR A 270 12.91 7.35 6.97
CA TYR A 270 13.04 7.42 5.52
C TYR A 270 13.64 8.74 5.03
N VAL A 271 13.21 9.88 5.59
CA VAL A 271 13.82 11.19 5.35
C VAL A 271 15.32 11.16 5.66
N TYR A 272 15.70 10.68 6.85
CA TYR A 272 17.11 10.67 7.25
C TYR A 272 17.98 9.78 6.37
N LEU A 273 17.49 8.59 6.01
CA LEU A 273 18.21 7.68 5.14
C LEU A 273 18.32 8.21 3.71
N ALA A 274 17.20 8.57 3.09
CA ALA A 274 17.11 8.83 1.66
C ALA A 274 17.46 10.26 1.27
N LEU A 275 17.16 11.25 2.12
CA LEU A 275 17.36 12.67 1.80
C LEU A 275 18.57 13.26 2.53
N CYS A 276 18.82 12.86 3.78
CA CYS A 276 19.97 13.37 4.55
C CYS A 276 21.26 12.56 4.34
N GLY A 277 21.18 11.38 3.71
CA GLY A 277 22.32 10.47 3.54
C GLY A 277 22.86 9.89 4.86
N ALA A 278 22.04 9.92 5.92
CA ALA A 278 22.40 9.40 7.22
C ALA A 278 22.57 7.87 7.17
N ALA A 279 23.41 7.35 8.05
CA ALA A 279 23.58 5.92 8.23
C ALA A 279 22.63 5.39 9.32
N SER A 280 22.34 4.10 9.31
CA SER A 280 21.35 3.49 10.21
C SER A 280 21.69 3.56 11.71
N ASP A 281 22.89 4.00 12.08
CA ASP A 281 23.32 4.29 13.45
C ASP A 281 23.22 5.77 13.84
N ASP A 282 22.69 6.63 12.97
CA ASP A 282 22.33 8.01 13.34
C ASP A 282 21.37 7.98 14.54
N PRO A 283 21.63 8.76 15.61
CA PRO A 283 20.80 8.73 16.82
C PRO A 283 19.30 8.95 16.58
N ARG A 284 18.95 9.75 15.56
CA ARG A 284 17.55 10.02 15.19
C ARG A 284 16.88 8.81 14.55
N ILE A 285 17.64 8.07 13.72
CA ILE A 285 17.19 6.81 13.13
C ILE A 285 17.06 5.75 14.22
N GLU A 286 18.07 5.58 15.08
CA GLU A 286 18.01 4.60 16.15
C GLU A 286 16.84 4.84 17.10
N TYR A 287 16.60 6.10 17.47
CA TYR A 287 15.45 6.48 18.27
C TYR A 287 14.14 6.08 17.60
N SER A 288 13.97 6.47 16.33
CA SER A 288 12.72 6.20 15.60
C SER A 288 12.49 4.71 15.37
N ILE A 289 13.53 3.92 15.08
CA ILE A 289 13.42 2.45 14.96
C ILE A 289 13.06 1.81 16.29
N LYS A 290 13.65 2.27 17.41
CA LYS A 290 13.29 1.77 18.76
C LYS A 290 11.82 2.06 19.08
N GLN A 291 11.33 3.26 18.77
CA GLN A 291 9.91 3.60 18.95
C GLN A 291 9.02 2.77 18.04
N LEU A 292 9.37 2.66 16.76
CA LEU A 292 8.63 1.89 15.77
C LEU A 292 8.41 0.44 16.22
N LEU A 293 9.47 -0.26 16.62
CA LEU A 293 9.39 -1.65 17.05
C LEU A 293 8.58 -1.79 18.36
N ARG A 294 8.70 -0.84 19.30
CA ARG A 294 7.89 -0.81 20.53
C ARG A 294 6.40 -0.62 20.24
N ILE A 295 6.07 0.32 19.37
CA ILE A 295 4.69 0.64 18.99
C ILE A 295 4.04 -0.59 18.35
N VAL A 296 4.71 -1.20 17.38
CA VAL A 296 4.18 -2.37 16.67
C VAL A 296 4.00 -3.58 17.60
N ASP A 297 4.90 -3.77 18.57
CA ASP A 297 4.77 -4.82 19.60
C ASP A 297 3.61 -4.55 20.59
N THR A 298 3.30 -3.27 20.85
CA THR A 298 2.24 -2.87 21.77
C THR A 298 0.84 -3.13 21.20
N VAL A 299 0.70 -3.18 19.87
CA VAL A 299 -0.60 -3.45 19.22
C VAL A 299 -0.92 -4.94 19.29
N LYS A 300 -1.43 -5.36 20.46
CA LYS A 300 -1.94 -6.72 20.66
C LYS A 300 -3.30 -6.86 20.01
N LYS A 301 -3.39 -7.75 19.02
CA LYS A 301 -4.68 -8.19 18.48
C LYS A 301 -5.43 -8.98 19.55
N PRO A 302 -6.76 -8.81 19.69
CA PRO A 302 -7.56 -9.71 20.53
C PRO A 302 -7.37 -11.16 20.09
N SER A 303 -7.35 -12.09 21.05
CA SER A 303 -7.26 -13.53 20.76
C SER A 303 -8.34 -13.96 19.78
N GLY A 304 -7.95 -14.55 18.64
CA GLY A 304 -8.89 -14.99 17.59
C GLY A 304 -9.25 -13.92 16.54
N ALA A 305 -8.77 -12.68 16.67
CA ALA A 305 -8.98 -11.65 15.65
C ALA A 305 -8.16 -11.98 14.38
N THR A 306 -8.87 -12.29 13.30
CA THR A 306 -8.35 -12.46 11.93
C THR A 306 -8.00 -11.14 11.26
N ALA A 307 -8.17 -10.01 11.98
CA ALA A 307 -7.92 -8.66 11.52
C ALA A 307 -6.42 -8.39 11.31
N GLY A 308 -6.07 -7.89 10.12
CA GLY A 308 -4.69 -7.61 9.73
C GLY A 308 -4.46 -6.10 9.65
N LEU A 309 -3.36 -5.62 10.22
CA LEU A 309 -2.91 -4.24 10.05
C LEU A 309 -1.90 -4.19 8.91
N HIS A 310 -1.98 -3.13 8.10
CA HIS A 310 -1.06 -2.92 6.99
C HIS A 310 0.26 -2.32 7.50
N LEU A 311 1.25 -3.17 7.79
CA LEU A 311 2.51 -2.77 8.42
C LEU A 311 3.75 -2.97 7.53
N PHE A 312 3.53 -3.06 6.20
CA PHE A 312 4.61 -3.28 5.24
C PHE A 312 5.73 -2.23 5.37
N ALA A 313 5.39 -0.94 5.27
CA ALA A 313 6.38 0.15 5.27
C ALA A 313 7.22 0.16 6.55
N GLN A 314 6.57 -0.08 7.69
CA GLN A 314 7.15 -0.16 9.02
C GLN A 314 8.21 -1.26 9.08
N TYR A 315 7.81 -2.50 8.76
CA TYR A 315 8.73 -3.64 8.81
C TYR A 315 9.82 -3.56 7.74
N PHE A 316 9.50 -3.01 6.57
CA PHE A 316 10.47 -2.77 5.50
C PHE A 316 11.58 -1.81 5.95
N ILE A 317 11.22 -0.61 6.44
CA ILE A 317 12.20 0.38 6.92
C ILE A 317 12.96 -0.14 8.14
N ALA A 318 12.29 -0.83 9.07
CA ALA A 318 12.97 -1.50 10.19
C ALA A 318 13.98 -2.55 9.70
N GLY A 319 13.65 -3.28 8.63
CA GLY A 319 14.53 -4.24 7.97
C GLY A 319 15.77 -3.62 7.36
N VAL A 320 15.61 -2.49 6.66
CA VAL A 320 16.73 -1.71 6.12
C VAL A 320 17.68 -1.29 7.24
N CYS A 321 17.15 -0.85 8.38
CA CYS A 321 17.93 -0.42 9.54
C CYS A 321 18.33 -1.55 10.51
N ALA A 322 18.03 -2.82 10.22
CA ALA A 322 18.23 -3.91 11.17
C ALA A 322 19.72 -4.23 11.39
N ARG A 323 20.21 -3.91 12.59
CA ARG A 323 21.62 -4.10 12.96
C ARG A 323 21.86 -5.35 13.79
N THR A 324 20.85 -5.86 14.48
CA THR A 324 20.97 -7.08 15.30
C THR A 324 20.29 -8.27 14.64
N GLU A 325 20.79 -9.48 14.89
CA GLU A 325 20.17 -10.71 14.39
C GLU A 325 18.73 -10.89 14.90
N SER A 326 18.45 -10.43 16.12
CA SER A 326 17.09 -10.41 16.67
C SER A 326 16.15 -9.52 15.84
N GLN A 327 16.57 -8.31 15.47
CA GLN A 327 15.79 -7.43 14.60
C GLN A 327 15.58 -8.05 13.21
N ARG A 328 16.64 -8.64 12.62
CA ARG A 328 16.60 -9.29 11.31
C ARG A 328 15.64 -10.47 11.29
N ALA A 329 15.71 -11.32 12.32
CA ALA A 329 14.81 -12.46 12.49
C ALA A 329 13.36 -12.02 12.62
N LEU A 330 13.08 -11.02 13.48
CA LEU A 330 11.74 -10.45 13.64
C LEU A 330 11.20 -9.89 12.32
N VAL A 331 11.96 -9.05 11.63
CA VAL A 331 11.52 -8.47 10.36
C VAL A 331 11.29 -9.54 9.30
N LYS A 332 12.19 -10.52 9.19
CA LYS A 332 12.05 -11.63 8.25
C LYS A 332 10.77 -12.42 8.54
N GLU A 333 10.52 -12.76 9.81
CA GLU A 333 9.29 -13.43 10.23
C GLU A 333 8.06 -12.62 9.81
N LYS A 334 8.04 -11.31 10.12
CA LYS A 334 6.87 -10.45 9.85
C LYS A 334 6.60 -10.21 8.37
N LEU A 335 7.65 -10.01 7.56
CA LEU A 335 7.50 -9.83 6.10
C LEU A 335 7.13 -11.12 5.36
N THR A 336 7.40 -12.29 5.94
CA THR A 336 7.03 -13.59 5.34
C THR A 336 5.76 -14.20 5.92
N ASN A 337 5.31 -13.73 7.09
CA ASN A 337 4.12 -14.24 7.74
C ASN A 337 2.86 -13.86 6.97
N MET A 338 2.27 -14.84 6.28
CA MET A 338 1.07 -14.65 5.48
C MET A 338 -0.15 -14.23 6.32
N SER A 339 -0.29 -14.74 7.55
CA SER A 339 -1.44 -14.38 8.40
C SER A 339 -1.49 -12.88 8.72
N GLU A 340 -0.34 -12.20 8.71
CA GLU A 340 -0.23 -10.77 8.95
C GLU A 340 -0.22 -9.94 7.67
N SER A 341 0.42 -10.44 6.61
CA SER A 341 0.68 -9.70 5.36
C SER A 341 -0.37 -9.88 4.26
N ARG A 342 -1.32 -10.82 4.40
CA ARG A 342 -2.40 -11.08 3.41
C ARG A 342 -3.27 -9.86 3.10
N LYS A 343 -3.27 -8.82 3.93
CA LYS A 343 -4.06 -7.61 3.69
C LYS A 343 -3.23 -6.44 3.17
N TRP A 344 -1.93 -6.66 2.94
CA TRP A 344 -1.06 -5.61 2.47
C TRP A 344 -1.23 -5.40 0.96
N LEU A 345 -1.29 -4.16 0.54
CA LEU A 345 -1.31 -3.77 -0.88
C LEU A 345 0.03 -4.08 -1.54
N VAL A 346 1.11 -3.98 -0.77
CA VAL A 346 2.45 -4.39 -1.17
C VAL A 346 2.90 -5.54 -0.28
N HIS A 347 3.21 -6.68 -0.90
CA HIS A 347 3.62 -7.85 -0.17
C HIS A 347 5.11 -7.80 0.16
N GLY A 348 5.47 -8.07 1.43
CA GLY A 348 6.82 -7.92 1.94
C GLY A 348 7.84 -8.99 1.52
N ASN A 349 7.39 -10.22 1.24
CA ASN A 349 8.26 -11.36 0.94
C ASN A 349 9.26 -11.11 -0.20
N ILE A 350 8.88 -10.38 -1.25
CA ILE A 350 9.74 -10.12 -2.42
C ILE A 350 10.97 -9.28 -2.04
N PHE A 351 10.90 -8.52 -0.95
CA PHE A 351 12.01 -7.72 -0.45
C PHE A 351 12.87 -8.45 0.58
N VAL A 352 12.45 -9.61 1.09
CA VAL A 352 13.23 -10.37 2.08
C VAL A 352 14.59 -10.83 1.53
N PRO A 353 14.70 -11.35 0.29
CA PRO A 353 15.99 -11.67 -0.31
C PRO A 353 16.90 -10.43 -0.44
N VAL A 354 16.34 -9.26 -0.78
CA VAL A 354 17.07 -7.99 -0.85
C VAL A 354 17.65 -7.62 0.52
N LEU A 355 16.83 -7.72 1.57
CA LEU A 355 17.28 -7.44 2.94
C LEU A 355 18.33 -8.45 3.41
N GLN A 356 18.21 -9.73 3.05
CA GLN A 356 19.22 -10.74 3.37
C GLN A 356 20.57 -10.43 2.71
N HIS A 357 20.56 -10.00 1.45
CA HIS A 357 21.77 -9.56 0.76
C HIS A 357 22.38 -8.32 1.44
N LEU A 358 21.56 -7.35 1.84
CA LEU A 358 22.01 -6.17 2.59
C LEU A 358 22.66 -6.57 3.94
N TRP A 359 22.01 -7.45 4.70
CA TRP A 359 22.45 -7.88 6.04
C TRP A 359 23.72 -8.72 6.03
N THR A 360 23.93 -9.51 4.97
CA THR A 360 25.12 -10.34 4.78
C THR A 360 26.25 -9.61 4.04
N GLY A 361 25.95 -8.53 3.33
CA GLY A 361 26.90 -7.65 2.65
C GLY A 361 27.27 -6.41 3.46
N ALA A 362 26.73 -5.26 3.08
CA ALA A 362 27.08 -3.96 3.68
C ALA A 362 26.86 -3.95 5.20
N GLY A 363 25.74 -4.52 5.66
CA GLY A 363 25.37 -4.59 7.07
C GLY A 363 25.97 -5.76 7.85
N ALA A 364 26.89 -6.55 7.29
CA ALA A 364 27.44 -7.72 7.98
C ALA A 364 28.05 -7.36 9.34
N GLY A 365 27.82 -8.20 10.35
CA GLY A 365 28.26 -7.94 11.72
C GLY A 365 27.57 -6.74 12.41
N GLY A 366 26.40 -6.31 11.90
CA GLY A 366 25.65 -5.19 12.47
C GLY A 366 26.20 -3.80 12.13
N ARG A 367 27.05 -3.72 11.10
CA ARG A 367 27.54 -2.46 10.56
C ARG A 367 26.38 -1.57 10.11
N PRO A 368 26.49 -0.24 10.31
CA PRO A 368 25.48 0.68 9.84
C PRO A 368 25.45 0.71 8.30
N VAL A 369 24.26 0.91 7.76
CA VAL A 369 24.02 0.99 6.32
C VAL A 369 23.40 2.35 5.96
N ARG A 370 23.67 2.82 4.74
CA ARG A 370 23.01 3.98 4.14
C ARG A 370 21.95 3.53 3.14
N TRP A 371 21.08 4.45 2.72
CA TRP A 371 20.09 4.16 1.67
C TRP A 371 20.74 3.60 0.39
N ALA A 372 21.90 4.15 -0.02
CA ALA A 372 22.63 3.65 -1.19
C ALA A 372 23.06 2.17 -1.08
N ASP A 373 23.34 1.67 0.13
CA ASP A 373 23.65 0.24 0.34
C ASP A 373 22.41 -0.64 0.09
N TYR A 374 21.25 -0.17 0.52
CA TYR A 374 19.97 -0.80 0.23
C TYR A 374 19.70 -0.81 -1.27
N VAL A 375 19.85 0.33 -1.96
CA VAL A 375 19.62 0.44 -3.41
C VAL A 375 20.47 -0.57 -4.18
N ARG A 376 21.78 -0.67 -3.86
CA ARG A 376 22.68 -1.64 -4.49
C ARG A 376 22.23 -3.09 -4.29
N SER A 377 21.80 -3.44 -3.07
CA SER A 377 21.29 -4.79 -2.78
C SER A 377 20.00 -5.06 -3.55
N ARG A 378 19.11 -4.07 -3.66
CA ARG A 378 17.86 -4.17 -4.42
C ARG A 378 18.13 -4.39 -5.89
N GLU A 379 19.02 -3.62 -6.50
CA GLU A 379 19.36 -3.76 -7.93
C GLU A 379 19.99 -5.11 -8.26
N GLN A 380 20.79 -5.67 -7.33
CA GLN A 380 21.44 -6.95 -7.52
C GLN A 380 20.48 -8.15 -7.37
N VAL A 381 19.55 -8.09 -6.42
CA VAL A 381 18.69 -9.23 -6.07
C VAL A 381 17.32 -9.17 -6.74
N LEU A 382 16.78 -7.97 -6.92
CA LEU A 382 15.47 -7.72 -7.49
C LEU A 382 15.58 -6.67 -8.62
N PRO A 383 16.27 -7.03 -9.72
CA PRO A 383 16.43 -6.12 -10.84
C PRO A 383 15.07 -5.81 -11.48
N VAL A 384 14.87 -4.56 -11.82
CA VAL A 384 13.72 -4.13 -12.63
C VAL A 384 14.21 -3.99 -14.06
N SER A 385 13.68 -4.80 -14.97
CA SER A 385 14.00 -4.68 -16.39
C SER A 385 13.71 -3.26 -16.86
N SER A 386 14.71 -2.58 -17.39
CA SER A 386 14.62 -1.24 -18.00
C SER A 386 13.87 -1.26 -19.34
N ALA A 387 13.02 -2.26 -19.58
CA ALA A 387 12.28 -2.41 -20.82
C ALA A 387 11.47 -1.12 -21.07
N SER A 388 11.95 -0.42 -22.08
CA SER A 388 11.40 0.72 -22.75
C SER A 388 10.75 0.15 -24.01
N ALA A 389 9.42 0.21 -24.04
CA ALA A 389 8.55 0.31 -25.21
C ALA A 389 7.11 0.33 -24.69
#